data_AF-C4XFB6-F1
#
_entry.id   AF-C4XFB6-F1
#
_cell.length_a   1.000
_cell.length_b   1.000
_cell.length_c   1.000
_cell.angle_alpha   90.00
_cell.angle_beta   90.00
_cell.angle_gamma   90.00
#
_symmetry.space_group_name_H-M   'P 1'
#
loop_
_entity.id
_entity.type
_entity.pdbx_description
1 polymer ?
#
loop_
_entity_poly.entity_id
_entity_poly.type
_entity_poly.pdbx_seq_one_letter_code
_entity_poly.pdbx_strand_id
1 'polypeptide(L)'
;MTRFARAASFISFKSLQIYITKRTIVTDDWTRINVGSNLSMHEISKNIFAYYTSSLQKTYESINKEEIKEYCNLLSETKNHIFFGIGQSEKVASYLRENLNKIRLTSLPINNMHDFFNIVYV
;
A
#
# COMPACT_ATOMS: atom_id res chain seq x y z
N MET A 1 -19.35 5.45 -11.93
CA MET A 1 -19.03 5.90 -10.55
C MET A 1 -18.72 7.40 -10.42
N THR A 2 -17.86 8.00 -11.25
CA THR A 2 -17.60 9.46 -11.18
C THR A 2 -18.85 10.32 -11.43
N ARG A 3 -19.71 9.92 -12.37
CA ARG A 3 -21.02 10.57 -12.59
C ARG A 3 -21.94 10.51 -11.36
N PHE A 4 -22.00 9.34 -10.71
CA PHE A 4 -22.75 9.16 -9.47
C PHE A 4 -22.22 10.02 -8.33
N ALA A 5 -20.90 10.04 -8.12
CA ALA A 5 -20.27 10.89 -7.11
C ALA A 5 -20.58 12.37 -7.33
N ARG A 6 -20.51 12.84 -8.58
CA ARG A 6 -20.88 14.23 -8.94
C ARG A 6 -22.36 14.53 -8.73
N ALA A 7 -23.25 13.58 -9.04
CA ALA A 7 -24.68 13.71 -8.76
C ALA A 7 -24.98 13.78 -7.25
N ALA A 8 -24.15 13.13 -6.43
CA ALA A 8 -24.16 13.24 -4.97
C ALA A 8 -23.36 14.46 -4.42
N SER A 9 -23.05 15.45 -5.27
CA SER A 9 -22.32 16.68 -4.92
C SER A 9 -20.86 16.49 -4.49
N PHE A 10 -20.22 15.37 -4.85
CA PHE A 10 -18.79 15.15 -4.65
C PHE A 10 -17.98 15.52 -5.90
N ILE A 11 -16.83 16.16 -5.69
CA ILE A 11 -15.91 16.61 -6.76
C ILE A 11 -15.40 15.40 -7.58
N SER A 12 -15.15 14.29 -6.90
CA SER A 12 -14.68 13.04 -7.49
C SER A 12 -15.19 11.82 -6.73
N PHE A 13 -15.08 10.64 -7.36
CA PHE A 13 -15.31 9.38 -6.67
C PHE A 13 -14.40 9.21 -5.44
N LYS A 14 -13.15 9.69 -5.50
CA LYS A 14 -12.23 9.65 -4.36
C LYS A 14 -12.72 10.50 -3.18
N SER A 15 -13.28 11.68 -3.45
CA SER A 15 -13.86 12.51 -2.39
C SER A 15 -15.08 11.87 -1.73
N LEU A 16 -15.91 11.17 -2.51
CA LEU A 16 -17.01 10.36 -1.98
C LEU A 16 -16.49 9.21 -1.11
N GLN A 17 -15.46 8.47 -1.55
CA GLN A 17 -14.84 7.40 -0.77
C GLN A 17 -14.31 7.92 0.58
N ILE A 18 -13.57 9.03 0.57
CA ILE A 18 -13.04 9.64 1.81
C ILE A 18 -14.18 10.02 2.76
N TYR A 19 -15.26 10.59 2.22
CA TYR A 19 -16.42 10.97 3.01
C TYR A 19 -17.10 9.76 3.67
N ILE A 20 -17.32 8.69 2.90
CA ILE A 20 -17.90 7.44 3.43
C ILE A 20 -16.97 6.85 4.50
N THR A 21 -15.67 6.72 4.20
CA THR A 21 -14.68 6.17 5.14
C THR A 21 -14.64 6.93 6.46
N LYS A 22 -14.68 8.27 6.43
CA LYS A 22 -14.74 9.08 7.66
C LYS A 22 -15.99 8.81 8.51
N ARG A 23 -17.09 8.40 7.87
CA ARG A 23 -18.35 8.05 8.56
C ARG A 23 -18.40 6.59 9.01
N THR A 24 -17.77 5.67 8.28
CA THR A 24 -17.76 4.24 8.61
C THR A 24 -16.68 3.86 9.62
N ILE A 25 -15.58 4.63 9.74
CA ILE A 25 -14.57 4.44 10.81
C ILE A 25 -15.20 4.55 12.21
N VAL A 26 -16.34 5.24 12.33
CA VAL A 26 -17.10 5.36 13.59
C VAL A 26 -17.88 4.08 13.94
N THR A 27 -18.09 3.17 12.98
CA THR A 27 -19.03 2.04 13.11
C THR A 27 -18.44 0.66 12.84
N ASP A 28 -17.24 0.54 12.26
CA ASP A 28 -16.67 -0.76 11.90
C ASP A 28 -15.80 -1.37 13.02
N ASP A 29 -16.35 -2.41 13.64
CA ASP A 29 -15.90 -3.23 14.78
C ASP A 29 -14.62 -4.09 14.52
N TRP A 30 -13.88 -3.82 13.43
CA TRP A 30 -13.03 -4.85 12.79
C TRP A 30 -11.63 -5.02 13.37
N THR A 31 -11.33 -4.30 14.43
CA THR A 31 -10.25 -4.61 15.35
C THR A 31 -10.71 -4.12 16.70
N ARG A 32 -10.66 -4.95 17.74
CA ARG A 32 -10.82 -4.53 19.15
C ARG A 32 -9.66 -3.61 19.56
N ILE A 33 -9.50 -2.50 18.84
CA ILE A 33 -8.63 -1.39 19.18
C ILE A 33 -9.44 -0.61 20.19
N ASN A 34 -8.91 -0.47 21.41
CA ASN A 34 -9.53 0.45 22.36
C ASN A 34 -9.43 1.85 21.77
N VAL A 35 -10.56 2.47 21.46
CA VAL A 35 -10.62 3.83 20.90
C VAL A 35 -11.18 4.77 21.97
N GLY A 36 -10.47 5.85 22.28
CA GLY A 36 -10.89 6.83 23.27
C GLY A 36 -9.81 7.88 23.53
N SER A 37 -10.19 9.01 24.12
CA SER A 37 -9.25 10.11 24.42
C SER A 37 -8.32 9.82 25.61
N ASN A 38 -8.62 8.79 26.41
CA ASN A 38 -7.92 8.45 27.66
C ASN A 38 -7.28 7.06 27.60
N LEU A 39 -6.50 6.77 26.55
CA LEU A 39 -5.78 5.50 26.45
C LEU A 39 -4.44 5.59 27.19
N SER A 40 -4.11 4.54 27.94
CA SER A 40 -2.76 4.38 28.49
C SER A 40 -1.74 4.06 27.37
N MET A 41 -0.46 4.36 27.61
CA MET A 41 0.62 4.00 26.67
C MET A 41 0.68 2.49 26.38
N HIS A 42 0.34 1.66 27.37
CA HIS A 42 0.26 0.21 27.19
C HIS A 42 -0.85 -0.17 26.20
N GLU A 43 -2.03 0.43 26.32
CA GLU A 43 -3.15 0.18 25.41
C GLU A 43 -2.87 0.69 24.00
N ILE A 44 -2.24 1.86 23.87
CA ILE A 44 -1.79 2.38 22.57
C ILE A 44 -0.81 1.38 21.91
N SER A 45 0.17 0.89 22.67
CA SER A 45 1.16 -0.07 22.16
C SER A 45 0.51 -1.40 21.75
N LYS A 46 -0.42 -1.91 22.57
CA LYS A 46 -1.19 -3.12 22.29
C LYS A 46 -2.04 -2.97 21.03
N ASN A 47 -2.69 -1.81 20.85
CA ASN A 47 -3.50 -1.50 19.68
C ASN A 47 -2.65 -1.50 18.40
N ILE A 48 -1.50 -0.83 18.43
CA ILE A 48 -0.56 -0.78 17.29
C ILE A 48 -0.11 -2.20 16.92
N PHE A 49 0.32 -3.00 17.91
CA PHE A 49 0.78 -4.35 17.67
C PHE A 49 -0.33 -5.24 17.10
N ALA A 50 -1.52 -5.22 17.70
CA ALA A 50 -2.67 -6.00 17.23
C ALA A 50 -3.05 -5.66 15.79
N TYR A 51 -3.01 -4.37 15.42
CA TYR A 51 -3.25 -3.92 14.06
C TYR A 51 -2.24 -4.50 13.07
N TYR A 52 -0.94 -4.39 13.37
CA TYR A 52 0.11 -4.93 12.49
C TYR A 52 0.03 -6.45 12.35
N THR A 53 -0.16 -7.19 13.45
CA THR A 53 -0.28 -8.65 13.41
C THR A 53 -1.48 -9.08 12.58
N SER A 54 -2.64 -8.44 12.77
CA SER A 54 -3.84 -8.75 11.97
C SER A 54 -3.63 -8.44 10.48
N SER A 55 -3.02 -7.29 10.17
CA SER A 55 -2.72 -6.93 8.78
C SER A 55 -1.78 -7.93 8.12
N LEU A 56 -0.73 -8.37 8.82
CA LEU A 56 0.21 -9.37 8.31
C LEU A 56 -0.47 -10.72 8.07
N GLN A 57 -1.30 -11.16 9.01
CA GLN A 57 -2.03 -12.42 8.88
C GLN A 57 -2.98 -12.40 7.67
N LYS A 58 -3.79 -11.34 7.52
CA LYS A 58 -4.69 -11.18 6.37
C LYS A 58 -3.93 -11.14 5.06
N THR A 59 -2.80 -10.41 5.00
CA THR A 59 -1.96 -10.38 3.82
C THR A 59 -1.48 -11.79 3.48
N TYR A 60 -0.96 -12.54 4.46
CA TYR A 60 -0.50 -13.91 4.25
C TYR A 60 -1.62 -14.84 3.75
N GLU A 61 -2.81 -14.74 4.33
CA GLU A 61 -4.00 -15.51 3.91
C GLU A 61 -4.48 -15.12 2.49
N SER A 62 -4.27 -13.87 2.08
CA SER A 62 -4.63 -13.39 0.74
C SER A 62 -3.59 -13.69 -0.35
N ILE A 63 -2.42 -14.25 -0.01
CA ILE A 63 -1.38 -14.56 -0.98
C ILE A 63 -1.87 -15.65 -1.94
N ASN A 64 -1.95 -15.30 -3.22
CA ASN A 64 -2.08 -16.26 -4.31
C ASN A 64 -0.69 -16.76 -4.71
N LYS A 65 -0.42 -18.05 -4.49
CA LYS A 65 0.92 -18.64 -4.70
C LYS A 65 1.27 -18.74 -6.17
N GLU A 66 0.27 -19.00 -7.01
CA GLU A 66 0.39 -19.10 -8.46
C GLU A 66 0.79 -17.75 -9.05
N GLU A 67 0.13 -16.65 -8.64
CA GLU A 67 0.49 -15.29 -9.06
C GLU A 67 1.90 -14.90 -8.62
N ILE A 68 2.30 -15.24 -7.38
CA ILE A 68 3.68 -14.99 -6.91
C ILE A 68 4.69 -15.76 -7.78
N LYS A 69 4.40 -17.01 -8.12
CA LYS A 69 5.28 -17.83 -8.95
C LYS A 69 5.42 -17.24 -10.35
N GLU A 70 4.32 -16.84 -10.97
CA GLU A 70 4.33 -16.18 -12.28
C GLU A 70 5.13 -14.88 -12.26
N TYR A 71 4.94 -14.07 -11.21
CA TYR A 71 5.69 -12.84 -11.01
C TYR A 71 7.19 -13.09 -10.83
N CYS A 72 7.59 -14.11 -10.07
CA CYS A 72 8.99 -14.50 -9.92
C CYS A 72 9.63 -14.94 -11.25
N ASN A 73 8.90 -15.68 -12.08
CA ASN A 73 9.39 -16.07 -13.40
C ASN A 73 9.61 -14.84 -14.29
N LEU A 74 8.64 -13.93 -14.35
CA LEU A 74 8.75 -12.67 -15.09
C LEU A 74 9.93 -11.81 -14.62
N LEU A 75 10.14 -11.75 -13.30
CA LEU A 75 11.31 -11.09 -12.71
C LEU A 75 12.62 -11.74 -13.17
N SER A 76 12.69 -13.07 -13.28
CA SER A 76 13.93 -13.74 -13.69
C SER A 76 14.27 -13.56 -15.18
N GLU A 77 13.26 -13.38 -16.03
CA GLU A 77 13.42 -13.24 -17.48
C GLU A 77 13.82 -11.82 -17.90
N THR A 78 13.53 -10.83 -17.06
CA THR A 78 13.74 -9.41 -17.38
C THR A 78 15.06 -8.91 -16.79
N LYS A 79 15.86 -8.20 -17.60
CA LYS A 79 17.17 -7.69 -17.14
C LYS A 79 17.07 -6.47 -16.22
N ASN A 80 16.11 -5.59 -16.48
CA ASN A 80 15.95 -4.31 -15.79
C ASN A 80 14.54 -4.21 -15.22
N HIS A 81 14.43 -3.91 -13.93
CA HIS A 81 13.15 -3.74 -13.24
C HIS A 81 12.96 -2.30 -12.81
N ILE A 82 11.75 -1.79 -13.01
CA ILE A 82 11.36 -0.44 -12.58
C ILE A 82 10.23 -0.57 -11.58
N PHE A 83 10.41 0.00 -10.38
CA PHE A 83 9.42 0.01 -9.33
C PHE A 83 8.96 1.43 -9.05
N PHE A 84 7.67 1.71 -9.26
CA PHE A 84 7.10 3.03 -8.99
C PHE A 84 6.39 3.05 -7.64
N GLY A 85 6.65 4.07 -6.83
CA GLY A 85 5.94 4.30 -5.60
C GLY A 85 6.08 5.74 -5.12
N ILE A 86 4.99 6.35 -4.66
CA ILE A 86 5.01 7.70 -4.07
C ILE A 86 4.62 7.60 -2.59
N GLY A 87 5.26 8.40 -1.73
CA GLY A 87 4.93 8.47 -0.31
C GLY A 87 5.34 7.22 0.46
N GLN A 88 4.41 6.53 1.13
CA GLN A 88 4.79 5.27 1.82
C GLN A 88 5.11 4.13 0.84
N SER A 89 4.55 4.16 -0.38
CA SER A 89 4.85 3.17 -1.41
C SER A 89 6.28 3.29 -1.96
N GLU A 90 6.87 4.49 -1.94
CA GLU A 90 8.30 4.68 -2.27
C GLU A 90 9.20 3.84 -1.35
N LYS A 91 8.89 3.79 -0.04
CA LYS A 91 9.68 3.02 0.92
C LYS A 91 9.61 1.52 0.62
N VAL A 92 8.43 1.04 0.24
CA VAL A 92 8.24 -0.37 -0.17
C VAL A 92 9.00 -0.67 -1.45
N ALA A 93 8.91 0.19 -2.46
CA ALA A 93 9.65 0.04 -3.72
C ALA A 93 11.16 0.04 -3.49
N SER A 94 11.66 0.94 -2.64
CA SER A 94 13.07 1.03 -2.28
C SER A 94 13.57 -0.20 -1.51
N TYR A 95 12.76 -0.71 -0.57
CA TYR A 95 13.05 -1.95 0.15
C TYR A 95 13.08 -3.17 -0.78
N LEU A 96 12.14 -3.26 -1.72
CA LEU A 96 12.11 -4.34 -2.71
C LEU A 96 13.36 -4.29 -3.60
N ARG A 97 13.70 -3.11 -4.13
CA ARG A 97 14.91 -2.88 -4.92
C ARG A 97 16.17 -3.32 -4.20
N GLU A 98 16.33 -2.95 -2.93
CA GLU A 98 17.49 -3.36 -2.14
C GLU A 98 17.62 -4.88 -2.04
N ASN A 99 16.51 -5.59 -1.89
CA ASN A 99 16.52 -7.04 -1.82
C ASN A 99 16.75 -7.71 -3.19
N LEU A 100 16.21 -7.14 -4.28
CA LEU A 100 16.45 -7.64 -5.63
C LEU A 100 17.91 -7.41 -6.07
N ASN A 101 18.50 -6.27 -5.73
CA ASN A 101 19.90 -5.98 -6.02
C ASN A 101 20.84 -6.95 -5.29
N LYS A 102 20.50 -7.40 -4.06
CA LYS A 102 21.29 -8.43 -3.34
C LYS A 102 21.36 -9.75 -4.09
N ILE A 103 20.33 -10.10 -4.86
CA ILE A 103 20.29 -11.29 -5.72
C ILE A 103 20.68 -11.00 -7.18
N ARG A 104 21.34 -9.85 -7.42
CA ARG A 104 21.87 -9.41 -8.73
C ARG A 104 20.82 -9.15 -9.80
N LEU A 105 19.57 -8.86 -9.41
CA LEU A 105 18.57 -8.34 -10.33
C LEU A 105 18.65 -6.81 -10.35
N THR A 106 18.93 -6.23 -11.51
CA THR A 106 19.07 -4.78 -11.67
C THR A 106 17.72 -4.10 -11.54
N SER A 107 17.57 -3.25 -10.53
CA SER A 107 16.31 -2.56 -10.25
C SER A 107 16.47 -1.07 -9.97
N LEU A 108 15.53 -0.28 -10.47
CA LEU A 108 15.46 1.18 -10.34
C LEU A 108 14.13 1.58 -9.68
N PRO A 109 14.16 2.35 -8.57
CA PRO A 109 12.95 2.91 -8.00
C PRO A 109 12.66 4.26 -8.67
N ILE A 110 11.41 4.50 -9.04
CA ILE A 110 10.94 5.82 -9.46
C ILE A 110 10.05 6.34 -8.33
N ASN A 111 10.58 7.29 -7.57
CA ASN A 111 9.94 7.75 -6.34
C ASN A 111 9.31 9.14 -6.50
N ASN A 112 9.64 9.85 -7.58
CA ASN A 112 9.07 11.13 -7.94
C ASN A 112 8.43 11.07 -9.33
N MET A 113 7.32 11.78 -9.53
CA MET A 113 6.75 11.97 -10.87
C MET A 113 7.74 12.60 -11.83
N HIS A 114 8.63 13.47 -11.36
CA HIS A 114 9.67 14.07 -12.19
C HIS A 114 10.68 13.03 -12.70
N ASP A 115 11.05 12.06 -11.87
CA ASP A 115 11.96 10.97 -12.26
C ASP A 115 11.33 10.07 -13.33
N PHE A 116 10.00 9.90 -13.29
CA PHE A 116 9.27 9.14 -14.28
C PHE A 116 9.38 9.74 -15.68
N PHE A 117 9.23 11.07 -15.80
CA PHE A 117 9.32 11.74 -17.10
C PHE A 117 10.75 11.82 -17.65
N ASN A 118 11.77 11.74 -16.78
CA ASN A 118 13.17 11.74 -17.20
C ASN A 118 13.63 10.40 -17.78
N ILE A 119 12.95 9.28 -17.48
CA ILE A 119 13.31 7.96 -18.01
C ILE A 119 12.96 7.79 -19.50
N VAL A 120 12.01 8.57 -20.01
CA VAL A 120 11.59 8.49 -21.43
C VAL A 120 12.63 9.12 -22.38
N TYR A 121 13.63 9.84 -21.87
CA TYR A 121 14.66 10.52 -22.65
C TYR A 121 16.03 9.80 -22.68
N VAL A 122 16.09 8.54 -22.27
CA VAL A 122 17.28 7.65 -22.35
C VAL A 122 16.93 6.41 -23.16
#